data_AF-A0A4R5BFS8-F1
#
_entry.id   AF-A0A4R5BFS8-F1
#
_cell.length_a   1.000
_cell.length_b   1.000
_cell.length_c   1.000
_cell.angle_alpha   90.00
_cell.angle_beta   90.00
_cell.angle_gamma   90.00
#
_symmetry.space_group_name_H-M   'P 1'
#
loop_
_entity.id
_entity.type
_entity.pdbx_description
1 polymer ?
#
loop_
_entity_poly.entity_id
_entity_poly.type
_entity_poly.pdbx_seq_one_letter_code
_entity_poly.pdbx_strand_id
1 'polypeptide(L)'
;MAHATPKARSIATDGAANRLRLMALTHARPVWRLAESVRPVRLRLNAYLIDGAVREMPGRPEPLSTRSEYTSWTSLTDRSYMGRHLPPAPGDGGARPSAERAADLFTRGEEMIPCPRSTVLFAYFAQWFTDGFLRGDIRVPRDPRRNSSNHEIDVNPLYGLDAEATGAVRAFDGGLLKYQIINGGEFPLHLCEKGKIKPEFSALRAARFEVLGDAQRDTLFATGGDRGNVQVGFTMFTVLFLREHNRVARLLADEHPKWDDERLFQTARNIVIALVIKLVVEEYINHITPYHFRFLLDPRLTSRLARASWHRQNWASVEFNLVYRWHSLIPSTLVVGGAELPMIATLFGSALLPEAGLGQLFEEASEQRAGRICLFNTDPALREVDEASLAGSRALELAPYNDYRAHCRFPRVREFEQISSDPRVSGALRELYRGVDDVDLYVGLFAEEPGSARAILPPLLTKIIAIDAFSQALTNPLLAPRVLGPATFSPTGMRIIGGTRTVSDVLHRNIPEDPRPRFVSMTWRGAL
;
A
#
# COMPACT_ATOMS: atom_id res chain seq x y z
N MET A 1 28.16 -27.81 -16.31
CA MET A 1 27.42 -26.98 -17.27
C MET A 1 27.90 -25.55 -17.11
N ALA A 2 28.44 -24.94 -18.17
CA ALA A 2 28.97 -23.58 -18.11
C ALA A 2 27.85 -22.59 -17.76
N HIS A 3 28.00 -21.83 -16.68
CA HIS A 3 27.15 -20.70 -16.36
C HIS A 3 27.31 -19.64 -17.45
N ALA A 4 26.42 -19.66 -18.46
CA ALA A 4 26.24 -18.53 -19.34
C ALA A 4 25.86 -17.33 -18.47
N THR A 5 26.70 -16.30 -18.45
CA THR A 5 26.36 -15.01 -17.84
C THR A 5 25.02 -14.56 -18.41
N PRO A 6 24.00 -14.29 -17.57
CA PRO A 6 22.70 -13.88 -18.06
C PRO A 6 22.87 -12.61 -18.90
N LYS A 7 22.46 -12.70 -20.16
CA LYS A 7 22.48 -11.58 -21.09
C LYS A 7 21.43 -10.58 -20.62
N ALA A 8 21.83 -9.38 -20.22
CA ALA A 8 20.90 -8.36 -19.75
C ALA A 8 19.78 -8.12 -20.78
N ARG A 9 18.53 -7.96 -20.31
CA ARG A 9 17.37 -7.67 -21.15
C ARG A 9 17.63 -6.48 -22.06
N SER A 10 17.12 -6.59 -23.29
CA SER A 10 17.09 -5.46 -24.21
C SER A 10 16.25 -4.32 -23.62
N ILE A 11 16.90 -3.24 -23.21
CA ILE A 11 16.25 -1.99 -22.78
C ILE A 11 15.66 -1.19 -23.95
N ALA A 12 15.63 -1.74 -25.18
CA ALA A 12 15.08 -1.06 -26.34
C ALA A 12 13.59 -0.74 -26.18
N THR A 13 12.86 -1.62 -25.49
CA THR A 13 11.41 -1.48 -25.25
C THR A 13 11.06 -0.56 -24.09
N ASP A 14 12.04 -0.02 -23.35
CA ASP A 14 11.79 0.98 -22.31
C ASP A 14 11.55 2.37 -22.90
N GLY A 15 11.99 2.63 -24.14
CA GLY A 15 11.87 3.92 -24.81
C GLY A 15 12.92 4.95 -24.36
N ALA A 16 13.48 5.70 -25.30
CA ALA A 16 14.63 6.59 -25.05
C ALA A 16 14.35 7.64 -23.96
N ALA A 17 13.16 8.27 -23.99
CA ALA A 17 12.77 9.27 -23.00
C ALA A 17 12.69 8.71 -21.57
N ASN A 18 12.07 7.53 -21.40
CA ASN A 18 11.97 6.89 -20.08
C ASN A 18 13.35 6.49 -19.55
N ARG A 19 14.23 5.97 -20.42
CA ARG A 19 15.61 5.61 -20.04
C ARG A 19 16.42 6.82 -19.60
N LEU A 20 16.38 7.91 -20.37
CA LEU A 20 17.08 9.14 -20.01
C LEU A 20 16.59 9.70 -18.67
N ARG A 21 15.27 9.66 -18.44
CA ARG A 21 14.68 10.07 -17.16
C ARG A 21 15.13 9.18 -16.00
N LEU A 22 15.04 7.85 -16.17
CA LEU A 22 15.49 6.90 -15.15
C LEU A 22 16.98 7.13 -14.84
N MET A 23 17.82 7.23 -15.86
CA MET A 23 19.24 7.53 -15.71
C MET A 23 19.46 8.83 -14.93
N ALA A 24 18.81 9.93 -15.30
CA ALA A 24 18.92 11.20 -14.60
C ALA A 24 18.53 11.10 -13.11
N LEU A 25 17.46 10.36 -12.78
CA LEU A 25 16.97 10.23 -11.41
C LEU A 25 17.77 9.25 -10.55
N THR A 26 18.52 8.33 -11.16
CA THR A 26 19.25 7.25 -10.48
C THR A 26 20.77 7.40 -10.51
N HIS A 27 21.28 8.43 -11.17
CA HIS A 27 22.71 8.73 -11.28
C HIS A 27 23.02 10.13 -10.73
N ALA A 28 24.32 10.45 -10.61
CA ALA A 28 24.80 11.75 -10.14
C ALA A 28 24.29 12.13 -8.74
N ARG A 29 24.32 11.20 -7.78
CA ARG A 29 23.91 11.43 -6.38
C ARG A 29 24.42 12.75 -5.75
N PRO A 30 25.67 13.21 -5.97
CA PRO A 30 26.13 14.49 -5.43
C PRO A 30 25.34 15.69 -5.95
N VAL A 31 24.91 15.68 -7.22
CA VAL A 31 24.11 16.75 -7.84
C VAL A 31 22.73 16.82 -7.19
N TRP A 32 22.09 15.67 -6.99
CA TRP A 32 20.80 15.61 -6.29
C TRP A 32 20.89 16.12 -4.86
N ARG A 33 21.93 15.70 -4.10
CA ARG A 33 22.17 16.21 -2.74
C ARG A 33 22.35 17.72 -2.70
N LEU A 34 23.10 18.29 -3.65
CA LEU A 34 23.27 19.74 -3.76
C LEU A 34 21.93 20.43 -4.05
N ALA A 35 21.16 19.91 -5.02
CA ALA A 35 19.86 20.48 -5.36
C ALA A 35 18.86 20.41 -4.19
N GLU A 36 18.91 19.35 -3.39
CA GLU A 36 18.06 19.17 -2.20
C GLU A 36 18.47 20.06 -1.03
N SER A 37 19.75 20.43 -0.93
CA SER A 37 20.24 21.33 0.14
C SER A 37 19.64 22.74 0.04
N VAL A 38 19.24 23.16 -1.17
CA VAL A 38 18.66 24.49 -1.42
C VAL A 38 17.13 24.39 -1.44
N ARG A 39 16.49 24.77 -0.32
CA ARG A 39 15.02 24.58 -0.12
C ARG A 39 14.14 25.09 -1.28
N PRO A 40 14.31 26.30 -1.84
CA PRO A 40 13.49 26.75 -2.97
C PRO A 40 13.64 25.86 -4.22
N VAL A 41 14.86 25.37 -4.48
CA VAL A 41 15.17 24.45 -5.59
C VAL A 41 14.53 23.09 -5.32
N ARG A 42 14.73 22.52 -4.12
CA ARG A 42 14.11 21.27 -3.70
C ARG A 42 12.60 21.29 -3.88
N LEU A 43 11.92 22.35 -3.44
CA LEU A 43 10.45 22.47 -3.58
C LEU A 43 10.00 22.60 -5.05
N ARG A 44 10.81 23.21 -5.92
CA ARG A 44 10.48 23.32 -7.35
C ARG A 44 10.69 21.97 -8.04
N LEU A 45 11.80 21.31 -7.77
CA LEU A 45 12.09 19.97 -8.28
C LEU A 45 11.06 18.95 -7.79
N ASN A 46 10.69 18.98 -6.51
CA ASN A 46 9.66 18.11 -5.95
C ASN A 46 8.34 18.24 -6.72
N ALA A 47 7.87 19.48 -6.91
CA ALA A 47 6.64 19.75 -7.66
C ALA A 47 6.75 19.29 -9.12
N TYR A 48 7.87 19.58 -9.78
CA TYR A 48 8.12 19.22 -11.16
C TYR A 48 8.15 17.70 -11.38
N LEU A 49 8.82 16.97 -10.49
CA LEU A 49 8.94 15.51 -10.57
C LEU A 49 7.60 14.82 -10.30
N ILE A 50 6.83 15.29 -9.32
CA ILE A 50 5.48 14.78 -9.04
C ILE A 50 4.55 15.06 -10.22
N ASP A 51 4.48 16.32 -10.67
CA ASP A 51 3.61 16.71 -11.80
C ASP A 51 3.98 15.95 -13.08
N GLY A 52 5.28 15.81 -13.35
CA GLY A 52 5.80 15.02 -14.47
C GLY A 52 5.43 13.54 -14.37
N ALA A 53 5.52 12.94 -13.18
CA ALA A 53 5.16 11.54 -12.98
C ALA A 53 3.65 11.30 -13.21
N VAL A 54 2.77 12.16 -12.70
CA VAL A 54 1.31 12.01 -12.86
C VAL A 54 0.88 12.24 -14.32
N ARG A 55 1.54 13.13 -15.06
CA ARG A 55 1.20 13.46 -16.47
C ARG A 55 1.70 12.43 -17.50
N GLU A 56 2.27 11.31 -17.05
CA GLU A 56 2.63 10.22 -17.95
C GLU A 56 1.40 9.50 -18.52
N MET A 57 0.25 9.61 -17.85
CA MET A 57 -1.08 9.24 -18.37
C MET A 57 -2.00 10.49 -18.46
N PRO A 58 -3.14 10.41 -19.18
CA PRO A 58 -4.18 11.43 -19.09
C PRO A 58 -4.57 11.71 -17.64
N GLY A 59 -4.76 12.98 -17.29
CA GLY A 59 -5.15 13.35 -15.94
C GLY A 59 -6.60 12.99 -15.63
N ARG A 60 -6.85 12.51 -14.42
CA ARG A 60 -8.18 12.18 -13.89
C ARG A 60 -9.14 13.41 -13.85
N PRO A 61 -10.47 13.21 -13.81
CA PRO A 61 -11.20 11.94 -13.60
C PRO A 61 -11.09 10.96 -14.77
N GLU A 62 -11.11 9.67 -14.47
CA GLU A 62 -11.20 8.64 -15.51
C GLU A 62 -12.57 8.70 -16.20
N PRO A 63 -12.64 8.63 -17.54
CA PRO A 63 -13.92 8.65 -18.25
C PRO A 63 -14.73 7.35 -18.07
N LEU A 64 -14.07 6.27 -17.64
CA LEU A 64 -14.63 4.94 -17.54
C LEU A 64 -14.54 4.40 -16.10
N SER A 65 -15.44 3.48 -15.78
CA SER A 65 -15.40 2.70 -14.55
C SER A 65 -15.82 1.26 -14.82
N THR A 66 -15.69 0.38 -13.83
CA THR A 66 -16.17 -1.00 -13.90
C THR A 66 -17.70 -1.10 -13.97
N ARG A 67 -18.42 0.04 -13.90
CA ARG A 67 -19.88 0.11 -13.97
C ARG A 67 -20.45 -0.08 -15.39
N SER A 68 -19.77 0.46 -16.40
CA SER A 68 -20.22 0.48 -17.79
C SER A 68 -19.05 0.68 -18.75
N GLU A 69 -19.23 0.23 -19.99
CA GLU A 69 -18.22 0.30 -21.07
C GLU A 69 -18.12 1.70 -21.70
N TYR A 70 -19.03 2.60 -21.35
CA TYR A 70 -19.10 3.98 -21.81
C TYR A 70 -19.30 4.94 -20.63
N THR A 71 -18.99 6.22 -20.85
CA THR A 71 -19.19 7.28 -19.87
C THR A 71 -20.67 7.60 -19.66
N SER A 72 -21.13 7.51 -18.42
CA SER A 72 -22.47 7.91 -17.99
C SER A 72 -22.41 8.64 -16.65
N TRP A 73 -23.48 9.35 -16.29
CA TRP A 73 -23.53 9.99 -14.96
C TRP A 73 -23.32 8.98 -13.83
N THR A 74 -23.95 7.80 -13.93
CA THR A 74 -23.80 6.73 -12.94
C THR A 74 -22.37 6.19 -12.90
N SER A 75 -21.73 5.97 -14.06
CA SER A 75 -20.34 5.47 -14.10
C SER A 75 -19.34 6.47 -13.52
N LEU A 76 -19.66 7.78 -13.53
CA LEU A 76 -18.83 8.87 -13.01
C LEU A 76 -19.12 9.26 -11.56
N THR A 77 -20.19 8.75 -10.94
CA THR A 77 -20.59 9.17 -9.58
C THR A 77 -20.83 8.02 -8.60
N ASP A 78 -21.13 6.80 -9.07
CA ASP A 78 -21.36 5.64 -8.19
C ASP A 78 -20.02 5.06 -7.68
N ARG A 79 -19.63 5.49 -6.47
CA ARG A 79 -18.41 5.06 -5.79
C ARG A 79 -18.42 3.59 -5.37
N SER A 80 -19.51 2.84 -5.57
CA SER A 80 -19.47 1.39 -5.35
C SER A 80 -18.78 0.62 -6.49
N TYR A 81 -18.28 1.34 -7.52
CA TYR A 81 -17.51 0.83 -8.65
C TYR A 81 -16.14 1.54 -8.72
N MET A 82 -15.16 0.88 -9.34
CA MET A 82 -13.80 1.43 -9.47
C MET A 82 -13.66 2.16 -10.81
N GLY A 83 -12.84 3.20 -10.86
CA GLY A 83 -12.41 3.77 -12.14
C GLY A 83 -11.64 2.74 -12.99
N ARG A 84 -11.42 3.02 -14.27
CA ARG A 84 -10.52 2.22 -15.11
C ARG A 84 -9.79 3.10 -16.12
N HIS A 85 -8.53 2.78 -16.39
CA HIS A 85 -7.65 3.55 -17.31
C HIS A 85 -7.95 3.24 -18.78
N LEU A 86 -8.25 1.98 -19.09
CA LEU A 86 -8.55 1.51 -20.45
C LEU A 86 -9.96 0.93 -20.55
N PRO A 87 -10.61 1.01 -21.72
CA PRO A 87 -11.89 0.35 -21.96
C PRO A 87 -11.77 -1.18 -21.79
N PRO A 88 -12.89 -1.88 -21.54
CA PRO A 88 -12.90 -3.33 -21.58
C PRO A 88 -12.40 -3.82 -22.94
N ALA A 89 -11.51 -4.81 -22.91
CA ALA A 89 -10.99 -5.49 -24.09
C ALA A 89 -11.58 -6.90 -24.11
N PRO A 90 -12.60 -7.16 -24.96
CA PRO A 90 -13.27 -8.45 -25.00
C PRO A 90 -12.27 -9.60 -25.12
N GLY A 91 -12.50 -10.66 -24.36
CA GLY A 91 -11.66 -11.85 -24.40
C GLY A 91 -11.56 -12.44 -25.82
N ASP A 92 -10.45 -13.10 -26.11
CA ASP A 92 -10.12 -13.66 -27.42
C ASP A 92 -10.88 -14.96 -27.78
N GLY A 93 -12.04 -15.21 -27.17
CA GLY A 93 -12.82 -16.43 -27.39
C GLY A 93 -12.20 -17.69 -26.75
N GLY A 94 -11.29 -17.54 -25.77
CA GLY A 94 -10.73 -18.66 -25.00
C GLY A 94 -9.34 -19.12 -25.43
N ALA A 95 -8.58 -18.27 -26.15
CA ALA A 95 -7.21 -18.57 -26.52
C ALA A 95 -6.21 -18.31 -25.36
N ARG A 96 -6.61 -17.55 -24.34
CA ARG A 96 -5.84 -17.40 -23.09
C ARG A 96 -5.80 -18.69 -22.25
N PRO A 97 -4.70 -18.94 -21.50
CA PRO A 97 -4.62 -20.02 -20.52
C PRO A 97 -5.69 -19.86 -19.41
N SER A 98 -6.06 -20.92 -18.68
CA SER A 98 -6.94 -20.78 -17.51
C SER A 98 -6.30 -19.90 -16.42
N ALA A 99 -7.12 -19.27 -15.56
CA ALA A 99 -6.61 -18.42 -14.48
C ALA A 99 -5.74 -19.23 -13.50
N GLU A 100 -6.14 -20.47 -13.22
CA GLU A 100 -5.40 -21.45 -12.45
C GLU A 100 -4.00 -21.69 -13.03
N ARG A 101 -3.89 -22.01 -14.33
CA ARG A 101 -2.59 -22.26 -14.98
C ARG A 101 -1.71 -21.01 -15.02
N ALA A 102 -2.30 -19.83 -15.17
CA ALA A 102 -1.55 -18.58 -15.11
C ALA A 102 -1.12 -18.21 -13.68
N ALA A 103 -1.87 -18.62 -12.65
CA ALA A 103 -1.49 -18.42 -11.25
C ALA A 103 -0.26 -19.24 -10.87
N ASP A 104 -0.03 -20.40 -11.50
CA ASP A 104 1.16 -21.21 -11.29
C ASP A 104 2.46 -20.48 -11.63
N LEU A 105 2.42 -19.47 -12.52
CA LEU A 105 3.58 -18.62 -12.81
C LEU A 105 4.04 -17.79 -11.61
N PHE A 106 3.15 -17.51 -10.65
CA PHE A 106 3.49 -16.70 -9.48
C PHE A 106 4.09 -17.55 -8.36
N THR A 107 3.64 -18.79 -8.22
CA THR A 107 4.01 -19.69 -7.11
C THR A 107 5.52 -19.94 -7.07
N ARG A 108 6.14 -19.75 -5.90
CA ARG A 108 7.56 -19.99 -5.68
C ARG A 108 7.88 -21.48 -5.55
N GLY A 109 9.13 -21.81 -5.83
CA GLY A 109 9.71 -23.12 -5.49
C GLY A 109 10.10 -23.18 -4.01
N GLU A 110 11.11 -23.99 -3.69
CA GLU A 110 11.56 -24.17 -2.30
C GLU A 110 12.14 -22.88 -1.68
N GLU A 111 12.82 -22.07 -2.49
CA GLU A 111 13.50 -20.87 -2.01
C GLU A 111 12.79 -19.59 -2.47
N MET A 112 12.67 -18.64 -1.55
CA MET A 112 12.26 -17.28 -1.85
C MET A 112 13.41 -16.51 -2.52
N ILE A 113 13.10 -15.79 -3.60
CA ILE A 113 14.00 -14.78 -4.18
C ILE A 113 13.90 -13.53 -3.31
N PRO A 114 14.95 -13.12 -2.57
CA PRO A 114 14.82 -12.04 -1.62
C PRO A 114 14.93 -10.67 -2.32
N CYS A 115 14.14 -9.69 -1.86
CA CYS A 115 14.24 -8.32 -2.34
C CYS A 115 15.60 -7.73 -1.96
N PRO A 116 16.32 -7.04 -2.87
CA PRO A 116 17.62 -6.45 -2.56
C PRO A 116 17.56 -5.37 -1.49
N ARG A 117 16.38 -4.80 -1.18
CA ARG A 117 16.24 -3.63 -0.31
C ARG A 117 15.15 -3.72 0.75
N SER A 118 14.05 -4.40 0.49
CA SER A 118 12.85 -4.31 1.35
C SER A 118 12.89 -5.30 2.51
N THR A 119 12.34 -4.87 3.63
CA THR A 119 12.12 -5.69 4.83
C THR A 119 10.67 -6.15 4.91
N VAL A 120 10.37 -7.08 5.80
CA VAL A 120 8.97 -7.49 6.07
C VAL A 120 8.13 -6.30 6.57
N LEU A 121 8.73 -5.34 7.30
CA LEU A 121 8.05 -4.11 7.72
C LEU A 121 7.48 -3.32 6.53
N PHE A 122 8.20 -3.29 5.39
CA PHE A 122 7.70 -2.66 4.17
C PHE A 122 6.43 -3.34 3.67
N ALA A 123 6.39 -4.68 3.66
CA ALA A 123 5.22 -5.44 3.24
C ALA A 123 4.02 -5.20 4.17
N TYR A 124 4.25 -5.18 5.49
CA TYR A 124 3.22 -4.88 6.49
C TYR A 124 2.66 -3.47 6.35
N PHE A 125 3.53 -2.46 6.15
CA PHE A 125 3.07 -1.10 5.95
C PHE A 125 2.27 -0.97 4.65
N ALA A 126 2.75 -1.57 3.57
CA ALA A 126 2.08 -1.55 2.27
C ALA A 126 0.66 -2.12 2.42
N GLN A 127 0.52 -3.32 3.00
CA GLN A 127 -0.79 -3.96 3.22
C GLN A 127 -1.71 -3.10 4.08
N TRP A 128 -1.25 -2.65 5.25
CA TRP A 128 -2.06 -1.85 6.17
C TRP A 128 -2.55 -0.55 5.54
N PHE A 129 -1.67 0.14 4.81
CA PHE A 129 -2.00 1.38 4.12
C PHE A 129 -3.00 1.16 2.97
N THR A 130 -2.74 0.19 2.10
CA THR A 130 -3.54 0.00 0.87
C THR A 130 -4.91 -0.57 1.15
N ASP A 131 -5.04 -1.48 2.13
CA ASP A 131 -6.32 -2.08 2.50
C ASP A 131 -7.33 -1.06 3.08
N GLY A 132 -6.85 0.14 3.43
CA GLY A 132 -7.71 1.28 3.72
C GLY A 132 -8.58 1.69 2.52
N PHE A 133 -8.05 1.72 1.30
CA PHE A 133 -8.77 2.31 0.16
C PHE A 133 -8.79 1.46 -1.12
N LEU A 134 -8.00 0.38 -1.19
CA LEU A 134 -7.97 -0.57 -2.31
C LEU A 134 -8.75 -1.84 -1.96
N ARG A 135 -10.06 -1.69 -1.82
CA ARG A 135 -10.95 -2.73 -1.29
C ARG A 135 -11.84 -3.31 -2.37
N GLY A 136 -11.81 -4.62 -2.60
CA GLY A 136 -12.80 -5.30 -3.45
C GLY A 136 -14.17 -5.40 -2.78
N ASP A 137 -15.18 -5.84 -3.52
CA ASP A 137 -16.47 -6.20 -2.94
C ASP A 137 -16.31 -7.31 -1.89
N ILE A 138 -17.00 -7.16 -0.76
CA ILE A 138 -17.00 -8.10 0.37
C ILE A 138 -18.29 -8.92 0.45
N ARG A 139 -19.28 -8.64 -0.39
CA ARG A 139 -20.52 -9.42 -0.45
C ARG A 139 -20.25 -10.80 -1.04
N VAL A 140 -21.12 -11.74 -0.69
CA VAL A 140 -21.10 -13.12 -1.18
C VAL A 140 -22.43 -13.39 -1.91
N PRO A 141 -22.41 -13.74 -3.21
CA PRO A 141 -21.24 -13.84 -4.08
C PRO A 141 -20.61 -12.47 -4.37
N ARG A 142 -19.30 -12.45 -4.62
CA ARG A 142 -18.53 -11.24 -4.92
C ARG A 142 -18.84 -10.75 -6.34
N ASP A 143 -19.20 -9.46 -6.51
CA ASP A 143 -19.23 -8.82 -7.83
C ASP A 143 -17.85 -8.20 -8.12
N PRO A 144 -17.08 -8.70 -9.11
CA PRO A 144 -15.75 -8.18 -9.40
C PRO A 144 -15.77 -6.70 -9.84
N ARG A 145 -16.91 -6.20 -10.33
CA ARG A 145 -17.06 -4.79 -10.73
C ARG A 145 -17.20 -3.86 -9.54
N ARG A 146 -17.61 -4.37 -8.38
CA ARG A 146 -17.95 -3.56 -7.22
C ARG A 146 -16.84 -3.55 -6.19
N ASN A 147 -16.92 -2.57 -5.30
CA ASN A 147 -15.93 -2.31 -4.27
C ASN A 147 -16.61 -1.92 -2.95
N SER A 148 -15.88 -2.03 -1.84
CA SER A 148 -16.33 -1.65 -0.49
C SER A 148 -15.48 -0.52 0.10
N SER A 149 -14.85 0.27 -0.77
CA SER A 149 -14.00 1.40 -0.42
C SER A 149 -14.81 2.68 -0.36
N ASN A 150 -14.42 3.59 0.53
CA ASN A 150 -14.82 4.99 0.44
C ASN A 150 -13.93 5.80 -0.53
N HIS A 151 -12.88 5.17 -1.05
CA HIS A 151 -11.83 5.70 -1.93
C HIS A 151 -10.96 6.81 -1.32
N GLU A 152 -10.94 6.93 0.01
CA GLU A 152 -10.19 7.98 0.69
C GLU A 152 -9.04 7.41 1.50
N ILE A 153 -7.94 8.16 1.61
CA ILE A 153 -6.90 7.87 2.60
C ILE A 153 -7.33 8.56 3.90
N ASP A 154 -8.15 7.86 4.68
CA ASP A 154 -8.78 8.36 5.92
C ASP A 154 -8.41 7.54 7.16
N VAL A 155 -7.49 6.59 7.00
CA VAL A 155 -7.01 5.67 8.03
C VAL A 155 -8.17 4.84 8.63
N ASN A 156 -9.15 4.43 7.80
CA ASN A 156 -10.20 3.50 8.23
C ASN A 156 -9.72 2.14 8.77
N PRO A 157 -8.51 1.61 8.50
CA PRO A 157 -8.00 0.47 9.26
C PRO A 157 -8.07 0.68 10.78
N LEU A 158 -7.87 1.91 11.23
CA LEU A 158 -8.01 2.34 12.61
C LEU A 158 -9.44 2.78 12.94
N TYR A 159 -9.99 3.72 12.17
CA TYR A 159 -11.24 4.42 12.52
C TYR A 159 -12.52 3.76 12.03
N GLY A 160 -12.46 2.80 11.11
CA GLY A 160 -13.64 2.23 10.46
C GLY A 160 -14.14 3.03 9.25
N LEU A 161 -14.94 2.35 8.40
CA LEU A 161 -15.41 2.88 7.11
C LEU A 161 -16.59 3.85 7.24
N ASP A 162 -17.38 3.71 8.30
CA ASP A 162 -18.60 4.47 8.53
C ASP A 162 -18.68 4.98 9.99
N ALA A 163 -19.70 5.78 10.26
CA ALA A 163 -19.91 6.40 11.56
C ALA A 163 -20.21 5.38 12.66
N GLU A 164 -20.86 4.26 12.35
CA GLU A 164 -21.19 3.22 13.34
C GLU A 164 -19.93 2.47 13.77
N ALA A 165 -19.08 2.06 12.81
CA ALA A 165 -17.79 1.46 13.08
C ALA A 165 -16.86 2.44 13.83
N THR A 166 -16.86 3.72 13.42
CA THR A 166 -16.12 4.77 14.13
C THR A 166 -16.59 4.92 15.58
N GLY A 167 -17.90 4.95 15.81
CA GLY A 167 -18.47 5.01 17.15
C GLY A 167 -18.11 3.79 18.00
N ALA A 168 -18.11 2.60 17.41
CA ALA A 168 -17.79 1.36 18.13
C ALA A 168 -16.36 1.35 18.70
N VAL A 169 -15.38 1.97 18.02
CA VAL A 169 -13.99 2.04 18.49
C VAL A 169 -13.68 3.25 19.38
N ARG A 170 -14.55 4.25 19.45
CA ARG A 170 -14.35 5.46 20.28
C ARG A 170 -14.66 5.22 21.74
N ALA A 171 -13.88 5.83 22.62
CA ALA A 171 -14.15 5.85 24.06
C ALA A 171 -15.26 6.83 24.42
N PHE A 172 -15.46 7.87 23.60
CA PHE A 172 -16.31 9.03 23.90
C PHE A 172 -15.93 9.76 25.19
N ASP A 173 -14.63 9.70 25.52
CA ASP A 173 -14.02 10.39 26.62
C ASP A 173 -12.62 10.87 26.20
N GLY A 174 -12.32 12.16 26.42
CA GLY A 174 -11.05 12.78 26.09
C GLY A 174 -10.64 12.76 24.61
N GLY A 175 -11.56 12.48 23.69
CA GLY A 175 -11.29 12.28 22.26
C GLY A 175 -10.58 10.95 21.96
N LEU A 176 -10.58 10.00 22.89
CA LEU A 176 -9.79 8.76 22.80
C LEU A 176 -10.49 7.65 22.02
N LEU A 177 -9.69 6.71 21.54
CA LEU A 177 -10.13 5.38 21.13
C LEU A 177 -10.10 4.41 22.33
N LYS A 178 -11.01 3.44 22.35
CA LYS A 178 -11.07 2.38 23.37
C LYS A 178 -9.78 1.57 23.37
N TYR A 179 -9.26 1.31 24.56
CA TYR A 179 -8.04 0.53 24.77
C TYR A 179 -8.10 -0.23 26.09
N GLN A 180 -7.19 -1.18 26.23
CA GLN A 180 -6.85 -1.90 27.46
C GLN A 180 -5.32 -1.89 27.63
N ILE A 181 -4.87 -2.10 28.86
CA ILE A 181 -3.45 -2.27 29.16
C ILE A 181 -3.15 -3.76 29.29
N ILE A 182 -2.21 -4.25 28.48
CA ILE A 182 -1.68 -5.62 28.56
C ILE A 182 -0.16 -5.50 28.63
N ASN A 183 0.45 -6.10 29.65
CA ASN A 183 1.91 -6.04 29.88
C ASN A 183 2.48 -4.60 29.86
N GLY A 184 1.71 -3.63 30.35
CA GLY A 184 2.09 -2.21 30.39
C GLY A 184 1.87 -1.42 29.09
N GLY A 185 1.56 -2.09 27.98
CA GLY A 185 1.28 -1.46 26.68
C GLY A 185 -0.22 -1.26 26.42
N GLU A 186 -0.58 -0.19 25.70
CA GLU A 186 -1.95 0.04 25.20
C GLU A 186 -2.26 -0.86 23.99
N PHE A 187 -3.37 -1.60 24.06
CA PHE A 187 -3.91 -2.43 22.96
C PHE A 187 -5.40 -2.17 22.78
N PRO A 188 -6.00 -2.42 21.60
CA PRO A 188 -7.44 -2.37 21.45
C PRO A 188 -8.12 -3.40 22.37
N LEU A 189 -9.38 -3.14 22.72
CA LEU A 189 -10.19 -4.13 23.43
C LEU A 189 -10.37 -5.40 22.60
N HIS A 190 -10.60 -6.55 23.23
CA HIS A 190 -10.97 -7.76 22.50
C HIS A 190 -12.35 -7.59 21.82
N LEU A 191 -12.47 -8.08 20.59
CA LEU A 191 -13.69 -8.00 19.79
C LEU A 191 -14.79 -8.93 20.32
N CYS A 192 -14.39 -10.09 20.82
CA CYS A 192 -15.29 -11.18 21.18
C CYS A 192 -15.22 -11.57 22.65
N GLU A 193 -16.30 -12.22 23.10
CA GLU A 193 -16.35 -13.00 24.33
C GLU A 193 -17.12 -14.30 24.03
N LYS A 194 -16.54 -15.46 24.40
CA LYS A 194 -17.12 -16.79 24.15
C LYS A 194 -17.46 -17.02 22.67
N GLY A 195 -16.54 -16.63 21.80
CA GLY A 195 -16.63 -16.78 20.35
C GLY A 195 -17.62 -15.81 19.67
N LYS A 196 -18.22 -14.86 20.41
CA LYS A 196 -19.24 -13.94 19.87
C LYS A 196 -18.79 -12.51 19.96
N ILE A 197 -19.03 -11.73 18.90
CA ILE A 197 -18.79 -10.28 18.91
C ILE A 197 -19.60 -9.65 20.05
N LYS A 198 -18.92 -8.88 20.89
CA LYS A 198 -19.56 -8.22 22.03
C LYS A 198 -20.56 -7.14 21.57
N PRO A 199 -21.66 -6.87 22.30
CA PRO A 199 -22.70 -5.95 21.86
C PRO A 199 -22.19 -4.54 21.50
N GLU A 200 -21.20 -4.03 22.24
CA GLU A 200 -20.58 -2.71 21.99
C GLU A 200 -19.78 -2.63 20.68
N PHE A 201 -19.49 -3.78 20.06
CA PHE A 201 -18.78 -3.91 18.79
C PHE A 201 -19.65 -4.51 17.68
N SER A 202 -20.97 -4.50 17.85
CA SER A 202 -21.92 -5.01 16.86
C SER A 202 -21.84 -4.32 15.48
N ALA A 203 -21.25 -3.13 15.38
CA ALA A 203 -20.96 -2.45 14.12
C ALA A 203 -19.65 -2.91 13.45
N LEU A 204 -18.76 -3.57 14.19
CA LEU A 204 -17.48 -4.05 13.68
C LEU A 204 -17.63 -5.43 13.00
N ARG A 205 -16.71 -5.73 12.10
CA ARG A 205 -16.64 -7.01 11.38
C ARG A 205 -15.21 -7.52 11.43
N ALA A 206 -15.04 -8.82 11.23
CA ALA A 206 -13.73 -9.44 11.04
C ALA A 206 -13.77 -10.31 9.78
N ALA A 207 -12.76 -10.18 8.93
CA ALA A 207 -12.63 -11.00 7.74
C ALA A 207 -12.46 -12.48 8.12
N ARG A 208 -13.13 -13.38 7.38
CA ARG A 208 -13.07 -14.85 7.59
C ARG A 208 -13.48 -15.26 9.02
N PHE A 209 -14.34 -14.50 9.69
CA PHE A 209 -14.77 -14.77 11.07
C PHE A 209 -15.44 -16.15 11.23
N GLU A 210 -16.14 -16.59 10.19
CA GLU A 210 -16.96 -17.80 10.13
C GLU A 210 -16.11 -19.08 10.18
N VAL A 211 -14.85 -19.02 9.73
CA VAL A 211 -13.94 -20.17 9.71
C VAL A 211 -13.04 -20.25 10.95
N LEU A 212 -13.08 -19.26 11.84
CA LEU A 212 -12.31 -19.24 13.09
C LEU A 212 -13.04 -19.99 14.20
N GLY A 213 -12.29 -20.74 15.02
CA GLY A 213 -12.82 -21.33 16.26
C GLY A 213 -13.03 -20.29 17.35
N ASP A 214 -13.88 -20.58 18.33
CA ASP A 214 -14.27 -19.63 19.38
C ASP A 214 -13.08 -19.09 20.18
N ALA A 215 -12.11 -19.96 20.52
CA ALA A 215 -10.89 -19.54 21.21
C ALA A 215 -10.07 -18.54 20.39
N GLN A 216 -9.96 -18.71 19.07
CA GLN A 216 -9.29 -17.75 18.20
C GLN A 216 -10.06 -16.44 18.09
N ARG A 217 -11.39 -16.50 17.97
CA ARG A 217 -12.26 -15.32 17.90
C ARG A 217 -12.09 -14.43 19.13
N ASP A 218 -11.99 -15.03 20.32
CA ASP A 218 -11.78 -14.30 21.58
C ASP A 218 -10.41 -13.61 21.68
N THR A 219 -9.43 -13.98 20.84
CA THR A 219 -8.14 -13.27 20.76
C THR A 219 -8.15 -12.07 19.83
N LEU A 220 -9.18 -11.92 18.97
CA LEU A 220 -9.25 -10.82 18.02
C LEU A 220 -9.40 -9.49 18.74
N PHE A 221 -8.74 -8.46 18.22
CA PHE A 221 -8.89 -7.09 18.67
C PHE A 221 -10.04 -6.39 17.94
N ALA A 222 -10.75 -5.51 18.64
CA ALA A 222 -11.77 -4.64 18.09
C ALA A 222 -11.11 -3.49 17.30
N THR A 223 -10.99 -3.69 15.98
CA THR A 223 -10.39 -2.76 15.05
C THR A 223 -11.46 -2.11 14.16
N GLY A 224 -11.24 -0.88 13.70
CA GLY A 224 -12.19 -0.20 12.81
C GLY A 224 -12.36 -0.91 11.46
N GLY A 225 -11.25 -1.41 10.88
CA GLY A 225 -11.28 -2.17 9.63
C GLY A 225 -11.59 -3.66 9.83
N ASP A 226 -12.37 -4.23 8.91
CA ASP A 226 -12.68 -5.68 8.84
C ASP A 226 -11.45 -6.57 8.70
N ARG A 227 -10.36 -6.05 8.12
CA ARG A 227 -9.10 -6.75 7.94
C ARG A 227 -8.11 -6.56 9.09
N GLY A 228 -8.51 -5.85 10.16
CA GLY A 228 -7.62 -5.45 11.26
C GLY A 228 -6.84 -6.56 11.95
N ASN A 229 -7.33 -7.79 11.86
CA ASN A 229 -6.73 -8.96 12.50
C ASN A 229 -6.16 -9.99 11.50
N VAL A 230 -6.23 -9.77 10.18
CA VAL A 230 -5.87 -10.84 9.22
C VAL A 230 -4.41 -11.27 9.31
N GLN A 231 -3.53 -10.34 9.67
CA GLN A 231 -2.10 -10.60 9.78
C GLN A 231 -1.47 -9.78 10.91
N VAL A 232 -0.51 -10.36 11.63
CA VAL A 232 0.16 -9.69 12.78
C VAL A 232 0.69 -8.30 12.44
N GLY A 233 1.29 -8.14 11.26
CA GLY A 233 1.80 -6.84 10.78
C GLY A 233 0.72 -5.77 10.62
N PHE A 234 -0.48 -6.16 10.17
CA PHE A 234 -1.63 -5.26 10.08
C PHE A 234 -2.05 -4.79 11.48
N THR A 235 -2.17 -5.74 12.41
CA THR A 235 -2.51 -5.46 13.80
C THR A 235 -1.46 -4.56 14.44
N MET A 236 -0.15 -4.81 14.22
CA MET A 236 0.95 -3.98 14.73
C MET A 236 0.80 -2.50 14.37
N PHE A 237 0.55 -2.20 13.08
CA PHE A 237 0.34 -0.81 12.64
C PHE A 237 -0.95 -0.21 13.21
N THR A 238 -2.01 -1.01 13.34
CA THR A 238 -3.28 -0.56 13.93
C THR A 238 -3.10 -0.20 15.41
N VAL A 239 -2.38 -1.01 16.18
CA VAL A 239 -2.04 -0.69 17.59
C VAL A 239 -1.14 0.55 17.65
N LEU A 240 -0.12 0.64 16.80
CA LEU A 240 0.78 1.80 16.78
C LEU A 240 0.02 3.11 16.56
N PHE A 241 -0.89 3.16 15.58
CA PHE A 241 -1.64 4.37 15.29
C PHE A 241 -2.82 4.62 16.25
N LEU A 242 -3.34 3.59 16.92
CA LEU A 242 -4.22 3.78 18.08
C LEU A 242 -3.50 4.54 19.18
N ARG A 243 -2.27 4.11 19.53
CA ARG A 243 -1.44 4.77 20.55
C ARG A 243 -1.12 6.20 20.16
N GLU A 244 -0.72 6.42 18.90
CA GLU A 244 -0.43 7.76 18.41
C GLU A 244 -1.68 8.66 18.45
N HIS A 245 -2.86 8.15 18.10
CA HIS A 245 -4.11 8.90 18.22
C HIS A 245 -4.40 9.29 19.66
N ASN A 246 -4.36 8.35 20.60
CA ASN A 246 -4.62 8.62 22.01
C ASN A 246 -3.59 9.58 22.61
N ARG A 247 -2.31 9.44 22.24
CA ARG A 247 -1.24 10.38 22.63
C ARG A 247 -1.52 11.80 22.11
N VAL A 248 -1.94 11.94 20.85
CA VAL A 248 -2.30 13.23 20.26
C VAL A 248 -3.53 13.83 20.94
N ALA A 249 -4.58 13.04 21.17
CA ALA A 249 -5.80 13.50 21.83
C ALA A 249 -5.52 14.01 23.26
N ARG A 250 -4.69 13.31 24.05
CA ARG A 250 -4.24 13.78 25.37
C ARG A 250 -3.51 15.13 25.30
N LEU A 251 -2.56 15.28 24.37
CA LEU A 251 -1.86 16.56 24.18
C LEU A 251 -2.79 17.70 23.77
N LEU A 252 -3.79 17.41 22.95
CA LEU A 252 -4.81 18.40 22.56
C LEU A 252 -5.68 18.80 23.75
N ALA A 253 -6.07 17.83 24.60
CA ALA A 253 -6.87 18.10 25.79
C ALA A 253 -6.11 18.98 26.79
N ASP A 254 -4.81 18.74 26.97
CA ASP A 254 -3.94 19.56 27.82
C ASP A 254 -3.80 21.00 27.31
N GLU A 255 -3.62 21.19 25.99
CA GLU A 255 -3.50 22.53 25.38
C GLU A 255 -4.85 23.25 25.26
N HIS A 256 -5.95 22.50 25.18
CA HIS A 256 -7.28 23.02 24.92
C HIS A 256 -8.33 22.47 25.90
N PRO A 257 -8.29 22.86 27.18
CA PRO A 257 -9.14 22.30 28.24
C PRO A 257 -10.65 22.61 28.08
N LYS A 258 -11.03 23.41 27.08
CA LYS A 258 -12.43 23.73 26.76
C LYS A 258 -12.98 22.94 25.58
N TRP A 259 -12.16 22.13 24.91
CA TRP A 259 -12.63 21.30 23.79
C TRP A 259 -13.37 20.08 24.35
N ASP A 260 -14.47 19.72 23.70
CA ASP A 260 -15.21 18.52 24.00
C ASP A 260 -14.57 17.27 23.35
N ASP A 261 -15.08 16.10 23.70
CA ASP A 261 -14.63 14.81 23.17
C ASP A 261 -14.65 14.79 21.63
N GLU A 262 -15.73 15.27 21.01
CA GLU A 262 -15.88 15.25 19.56
C GLU A 262 -14.81 16.09 18.87
N ARG A 263 -14.56 17.31 19.34
CA ARG A 263 -13.52 18.16 18.76
C ARG A 263 -12.13 17.59 18.96
N LEU A 264 -11.84 17.01 20.13
CA LEU A 264 -10.56 16.34 20.40
C LEU A 264 -10.35 15.16 19.45
N PHE A 265 -11.35 14.28 19.32
CA PHE A 265 -11.32 13.12 18.44
C PHE A 265 -11.10 13.53 16.97
N GLN A 266 -11.91 14.45 16.43
CA GLN A 266 -11.82 14.84 15.03
C GLN A 266 -10.50 15.56 14.72
N THR A 267 -10.00 16.38 15.65
CA THR A 267 -8.70 17.04 15.46
C THR A 267 -7.55 16.02 15.51
N ALA A 268 -7.58 15.06 16.45
CA ALA A 268 -6.60 13.98 16.51
C ALA A 268 -6.65 13.09 15.26
N ARG A 269 -7.85 12.75 14.77
CA ARG A 269 -8.05 12.01 13.51
C ARG A 269 -7.43 12.74 12.32
N ASN A 270 -7.69 14.05 12.17
CA ASN A 270 -7.10 14.85 11.11
C ASN A 270 -5.57 14.83 11.18
N ILE A 271 -4.99 15.01 12.37
CA ILE A 271 -3.53 14.98 12.57
C ILE A 271 -2.96 13.62 12.15
N VAL A 272 -3.55 12.51 12.60
CA VAL A 272 -3.08 11.16 12.28
C VAL A 272 -3.21 10.87 10.77
N ILE A 273 -4.29 11.29 10.10
CA ILE A 273 -4.44 11.12 8.65
C ILE A 273 -3.31 11.87 7.91
N ALA A 274 -3.10 13.15 8.23
CA ALA A 274 -2.05 13.96 7.60
C ALA A 274 -0.65 13.39 7.88
N LEU A 275 -0.44 12.86 9.09
CA LEU A 275 0.79 12.19 9.50
C LEU A 275 1.05 10.92 8.68
N VAL A 276 0.04 10.06 8.50
CA VAL A 276 0.15 8.84 7.67
C VAL A 276 0.46 9.21 6.23
N ILE A 277 -0.24 10.19 5.64
CA ILE A 277 0.04 10.65 4.27
C ILE A 277 1.47 11.19 4.15
N LYS A 278 1.97 11.90 5.17
CA LYS A 278 3.37 12.32 5.22
C LYS A 278 4.33 11.13 5.20
N LEU A 279 4.11 10.10 6.02
CA LEU A 279 4.94 8.88 6.01
C LEU A 279 4.88 8.15 4.66
N VAL A 280 3.70 8.12 4.02
CA VAL A 280 3.53 7.56 2.68
C VAL A 280 4.42 8.30 1.67
N VAL A 281 4.44 9.64 1.68
CA VAL A 281 5.23 10.43 0.73
C VAL A 281 6.73 10.41 1.06
N GLU A 282 7.09 10.60 2.33
CA GLU A 282 8.47 10.88 2.73
C GLU A 282 9.29 9.63 3.03
N GLU A 283 8.65 8.51 3.38
CA GLU A 283 9.34 7.26 3.69
C GLU A 283 9.00 6.18 2.67
N TYR A 284 7.72 5.85 2.52
CA TYR A 284 7.27 4.71 1.72
C TYR A 284 7.49 4.89 0.21
N ILE A 285 7.05 6.00 -0.39
CA ILE A 285 7.30 6.29 -1.81
C ILE A 285 8.81 6.45 -2.06
N ASN A 286 9.53 7.08 -1.15
CA ASN A 286 11.00 7.19 -1.25
C ASN A 286 11.72 5.85 -1.12
N HIS A 287 11.15 4.87 -0.41
CA HIS A 287 11.67 3.51 -0.36
C HIS A 287 11.45 2.80 -1.70
N ILE A 288 10.22 2.89 -2.23
CA ILE A 288 9.83 2.27 -3.50
C ILE A 288 10.65 2.79 -4.67
N THR A 289 10.79 4.12 -4.77
CA THR A 289 11.51 4.69 -5.89
C THR A 289 13.01 4.41 -5.80
N PRO A 290 13.69 4.11 -6.93
CA PRO A 290 15.14 3.96 -6.95
C PRO A 290 15.86 5.32 -7.00
N TYR A 291 15.14 6.44 -6.88
CA TYR A 291 15.65 7.77 -7.18
C TYR A 291 16.54 8.31 -6.07
N HIS A 292 17.50 9.15 -6.46
CA HIS A 292 18.32 9.89 -5.51
C HIS A 292 17.59 11.07 -4.89
N PHE A 293 16.66 11.68 -5.62
CA PHE A 293 15.79 12.73 -5.12
C PHE A 293 14.81 12.16 -4.08
N ARG A 294 14.67 12.81 -2.92
CA ARG A 294 13.74 12.43 -1.85
C ARG A 294 12.54 13.36 -1.82
N PHE A 295 11.38 12.80 -2.20
CA PHE A 295 10.10 13.46 -2.11
C PHE A 295 9.79 13.88 -0.68
N LEU A 296 9.13 15.02 -0.54
CA LEU A 296 8.72 15.59 0.75
C LEU A 296 7.30 16.14 0.65
N LEU A 297 6.61 16.23 1.78
CA LEU A 297 5.32 16.88 1.92
C LEU A 297 5.51 18.22 2.67
N ASP A 298 5.27 19.34 1.98
CA ASP A 298 5.41 20.71 2.53
C ASP A 298 4.18 21.54 2.11
N PRO A 299 3.60 22.38 2.99
CA PRO A 299 2.43 23.19 2.64
C PRO A 299 2.62 24.08 1.39
N ARG A 300 3.84 24.59 1.16
CA ARG A 300 4.18 25.39 -0.05
C ARG A 300 4.23 24.52 -1.30
N LEU A 301 4.60 23.25 -1.19
CA LEU A 301 4.49 22.29 -2.29
C LEU A 301 3.02 22.09 -2.66
N THR A 302 2.16 21.82 -1.68
CA THR A 302 0.75 21.53 -1.98
C THR A 302 0.06 22.71 -2.65
N SER A 303 0.40 23.94 -2.26
CA SER A 303 -0.08 25.16 -2.94
C SER A 303 0.32 25.25 -4.42
N ARG A 304 1.47 24.68 -4.80
CA ARG A 304 1.89 24.60 -6.22
C ARG A 304 1.16 23.49 -6.96
N LEU A 305 1.07 22.31 -6.33
CA LEU A 305 0.41 21.14 -6.92
C LEU A 305 -1.10 21.34 -7.10
N ALA A 306 -1.73 22.16 -6.26
CA ALA A 306 -3.14 22.55 -6.38
C ALA A 306 -3.50 23.23 -7.72
N ARG A 307 -2.50 23.68 -8.50
CA ARG A 307 -2.68 24.26 -9.83
C ARG A 307 -2.50 23.25 -10.97
N ALA A 308 -2.07 22.04 -10.66
CA ALA A 308 -1.85 21.01 -11.66
C ALA A 308 -3.20 20.52 -12.22
N SER A 309 -3.22 20.19 -13.51
CA SER A 309 -4.45 19.76 -14.19
C SER A 309 -5.01 18.44 -13.67
N TRP A 310 -4.22 17.64 -12.95
CA TRP A 310 -4.64 16.37 -12.34
C TRP A 310 -5.11 16.51 -10.89
N HIS A 311 -4.95 17.69 -10.27
CA HIS A 311 -5.26 17.90 -8.86
C HIS A 311 -6.79 18.04 -8.63
N ARG A 312 -7.48 16.91 -8.71
CA ARG A 312 -8.93 16.78 -8.49
C ARG A 312 -9.18 15.61 -7.55
N GLN A 313 -10.27 15.68 -6.79
CA GLN A 313 -10.70 14.53 -5.99
C GLN A 313 -10.86 13.31 -6.86
N ASN A 314 -10.55 12.18 -6.25
CA ASN A 314 -10.19 11.00 -6.98
C ASN A 314 -10.82 9.75 -6.37
N TRP A 315 -10.94 8.71 -7.17
CA TRP A 315 -11.35 7.39 -6.75
C TRP A 315 -10.45 6.32 -7.37
N ALA A 316 -10.14 5.29 -6.58
CA ALA A 316 -9.25 4.21 -7.02
C ALA A 316 -9.75 3.51 -8.29
N SER A 317 -8.81 3.20 -9.20
CA SER A 317 -9.07 2.40 -10.38
C SER A 317 -8.84 0.90 -10.11
N VAL A 318 -9.42 0.05 -10.95
CA VAL A 318 -9.18 -1.39 -10.90
C VAL A 318 -7.71 -1.74 -11.14
N GLU A 319 -7.03 -1.01 -12.02
CA GLU A 319 -5.60 -1.16 -12.27
C GLU A 319 -4.80 -0.78 -11.03
N PHE A 320 -5.18 0.29 -10.34
CA PHE A 320 -4.53 0.69 -9.09
C PHE A 320 -4.68 -0.37 -7.99
N ASN A 321 -5.84 -1.04 -7.94
CA ASN A 321 -6.04 -2.19 -7.05
C ASN A 321 -5.13 -3.36 -7.43
N LEU A 322 -5.01 -3.66 -8.73
CA LEU A 322 -4.29 -4.82 -9.24
C LEU A 322 -2.77 -4.67 -9.08
N VAL A 323 -2.21 -3.48 -9.34
CA VAL A 323 -0.76 -3.24 -9.19
C VAL A 323 -0.26 -3.41 -7.76
N TYR A 324 -1.15 -3.41 -6.77
CA TYR A 324 -0.80 -3.49 -5.34
C TYR A 324 -0.82 -4.91 -4.75
N ARG A 325 -0.99 -5.95 -5.58
CA ARG A 325 -1.04 -7.36 -5.16
C ARG A 325 0.35 -7.96 -4.92
N TRP A 326 1.14 -7.35 -4.03
CA TRP A 326 2.55 -7.70 -3.81
C TRP A 326 2.77 -8.91 -2.89
N HIS A 327 2.02 -10.00 -3.08
CA HIS A 327 2.09 -11.18 -2.20
C HIS A 327 3.47 -11.87 -2.21
N SER A 328 4.24 -11.72 -3.29
CA SER A 328 5.61 -12.20 -3.39
C SER A 328 6.61 -11.52 -2.44
N LEU A 329 6.22 -10.43 -1.77
CA LEU A 329 7.01 -9.86 -0.67
C LEU A 329 7.04 -10.75 0.58
N ILE A 330 6.04 -11.62 0.76
CA ILE A 330 5.84 -12.33 2.03
C ILE A 330 6.73 -13.59 2.06
N PRO A 331 7.63 -13.74 3.05
CA PRO A 331 8.38 -14.98 3.24
C PRO A 331 7.50 -16.14 3.70
N SER A 332 7.98 -17.37 3.53
CA SER A 332 7.25 -18.58 3.95
C SER A 332 7.26 -18.79 5.47
N THR A 333 8.25 -18.22 6.15
CA THR A 333 8.35 -18.15 7.60
C THR A 333 8.54 -16.70 8.07
N LEU A 334 8.00 -16.35 9.22
CA LEU A 334 8.07 -15.00 9.79
C LEU A 334 8.62 -15.09 11.21
N VAL A 335 9.53 -14.18 11.56
CA VAL A 335 10.03 -14.05 12.93
C VAL A 335 9.03 -13.19 13.71
N VAL A 336 8.46 -13.76 14.77
CA VAL A 336 7.47 -13.11 15.64
C VAL A 336 7.75 -13.49 17.09
N GLY A 337 8.13 -12.52 17.92
CA GLY A 337 8.39 -12.74 19.34
C GLY A 337 9.57 -13.68 19.60
N GLY A 338 10.61 -13.61 18.76
CA GLY A 338 11.80 -14.45 18.84
C GLY A 338 11.64 -15.87 18.27
N ALA A 339 10.44 -16.24 17.80
CA ALA A 339 10.16 -17.53 17.18
C ALA A 339 10.03 -17.41 15.66
N GLU A 340 10.60 -18.36 14.92
CA GLU A 340 10.34 -18.51 13.49
C GLU A 340 9.07 -19.35 13.29
N LEU A 341 8.02 -18.73 12.74
CA LEU A 341 6.71 -19.34 12.55
C LEU A 341 6.42 -19.48 11.05
N PRO A 342 5.75 -20.57 10.61
CA PRO A 342 5.15 -20.60 9.28
C PRO A 342 4.24 -19.38 9.08
N MET A 343 4.29 -18.73 7.91
CA MET A 343 3.51 -17.52 7.64
C MET A 343 2.02 -17.71 7.95
N ILE A 344 1.45 -18.87 7.61
CA ILE A 344 0.05 -19.19 7.89
C ILE A 344 -0.30 -19.17 9.39
N ALA A 345 0.65 -19.50 10.27
CA ALA A 345 0.46 -19.49 11.72
C ALA A 345 0.42 -18.07 12.31
N THR A 346 0.81 -17.06 11.51
CA THR A 346 0.72 -15.64 11.89
C THR A 346 -0.59 -14.98 11.46
N LEU A 347 -1.39 -15.64 10.61
CA LEU A 347 -2.72 -15.16 10.25
C LEU A 347 -3.65 -15.24 11.46
N PHE A 348 -4.44 -14.18 11.69
CA PHE A 348 -5.31 -14.08 12.87
C PHE A 348 -4.56 -14.24 14.21
N GLY A 349 -3.25 -13.99 14.21
CA GLY A 349 -2.35 -14.18 15.35
C GLY A 349 -2.30 -12.99 16.33
N SER A 350 -3.41 -12.27 16.55
CA SER A 350 -3.43 -11.08 17.43
C SER A 350 -2.93 -11.35 18.86
N ALA A 351 -3.08 -12.59 19.34
CA ALA A 351 -2.54 -13.05 20.62
C ALA A 351 -1.00 -13.02 20.72
N LEU A 352 -0.29 -13.03 19.59
CA LEU A 352 1.17 -13.02 19.55
C LEU A 352 1.75 -11.63 19.91
N LEU A 353 0.93 -10.57 19.84
CA LEU A 353 1.41 -9.19 19.99
C LEU A 353 1.75 -8.80 21.43
N PRO A 354 0.85 -9.02 22.43
CA PRO A 354 1.08 -8.49 23.77
C PRO A 354 2.28 -9.09 24.50
N GLU A 355 2.60 -10.36 24.23
CA GLU A 355 3.74 -11.03 24.86
C GLU A 355 5.08 -10.52 24.33
N ALA A 356 5.21 -10.31 23.01
CA ALA A 356 6.43 -9.80 22.40
C ALA A 356 6.60 -8.28 22.58
N GLY A 357 5.49 -7.53 22.57
CA GLY A 357 5.48 -6.07 22.58
C GLY A 357 5.82 -5.45 21.21
N LEU A 358 5.33 -4.24 20.95
CA LEU A 358 5.50 -3.60 19.64
C LEU A 358 6.98 -3.33 19.30
N GLY A 359 7.81 -2.93 20.27
CA GLY A 359 9.21 -2.59 20.04
C GLY A 359 9.99 -3.73 19.38
N GLN A 360 9.88 -4.94 19.94
CA GLN A 360 10.52 -6.14 19.39
C GLN A 360 9.95 -6.53 18.03
N LEU A 361 8.62 -6.54 17.88
CA LEU A 361 7.97 -6.97 16.64
C LEU A 361 8.32 -6.06 15.44
N PHE A 362 8.40 -4.75 15.67
CA PHE A 362 8.81 -3.81 14.63
C PHE A 362 10.30 -3.97 14.27
N GLU A 363 11.15 -4.30 15.23
CA GLU A 363 12.56 -4.59 14.99
C GLU A 363 12.73 -5.89 14.19
N GLU A 364 12.09 -6.99 14.60
CA GLU A 364 12.12 -8.27 13.88
C GLU A 364 11.65 -8.12 12.43
N ALA A 365 10.53 -7.42 12.21
CA ALA A 365 10.03 -7.13 10.87
C ALA A 365 10.98 -6.23 10.05
N SER A 366 11.78 -5.38 10.72
CA SER A 366 12.79 -4.52 10.07
C SER A 366 14.09 -5.27 9.76
N GLU A 367 14.38 -6.36 10.45
CA GLU A 367 15.58 -7.15 10.22
C GLU A 367 15.36 -8.25 9.19
N GLN A 368 14.15 -8.80 9.11
CA GLN A 368 13.80 -9.84 8.15
C GLN A 368 13.64 -9.27 6.73
N ARG A 369 14.30 -9.88 5.74
CA ARG A 369 14.16 -9.52 4.33
C ARG A 369 12.81 -9.97 3.78
N ALA A 370 12.17 -9.09 3.00
CA ALA A 370 11.03 -9.46 2.18
C ALA A 370 11.47 -10.18 0.88
N GLY A 371 10.54 -10.87 0.23
CA GLY A 371 10.71 -11.40 -1.11
C GLY A 371 10.69 -10.32 -2.19
N ARG A 372 11.22 -10.61 -3.37
CA ARG A 372 11.19 -9.74 -4.54
C ARG A 372 9.81 -9.79 -5.20
N ILE A 373 9.32 -8.64 -5.68
CA ILE A 373 8.10 -8.57 -6.48
C ILE A 373 8.41 -9.08 -7.89
N CYS A 374 8.11 -10.35 -8.14
CA CYS A 374 8.25 -11.00 -9.44
C CYS A 374 7.42 -12.29 -9.53
N LEU A 375 7.36 -12.88 -10.72
CA LEU A 375 6.93 -14.26 -10.93
C LEU A 375 7.83 -15.26 -10.17
N PHE A 376 7.31 -16.46 -9.96
CA PHE A 376 7.94 -17.57 -9.24
C PHE A 376 8.41 -17.22 -7.83
N ASN A 377 7.70 -16.32 -7.16
CA ASN A 377 8.09 -15.83 -5.86
C ASN A 377 6.94 -15.62 -4.86
N THR A 378 5.68 -15.93 -5.16
CA THR A 378 4.57 -15.95 -4.19
C THR A 378 4.59 -17.25 -3.38
N ASP A 379 4.44 -17.17 -2.05
CA ASP A 379 4.31 -18.38 -1.21
C ASP A 379 3.12 -19.26 -1.66
N PRO A 380 3.26 -20.60 -1.72
CA PRO A 380 2.19 -21.48 -2.19
C PRO A 380 0.86 -21.33 -1.41
N ALA A 381 0.90 -20.96 -0.12
CA ALA A 381 -0.30 -20.73 0.67
C ALA A 381 -1.11 -19.51 0.21
N LEU A 382 -0.51 -18.62 -0.60
CA LEU A 382 -1.16 -17.43 -1.16
C LEU A 382 -1.54 -17.59 -2.64
N ARG A 383 -1.33 -18.77 -3.24
CA ARG A 383 -1.65 -19.04 -4.66
C ARG A 383 -3.10 -18.71 -5.01
N GLU A 384 -4.05 -18.98 -4.10
CA GLU A 384 -5.48 -18.68 -4.30
C GLU A 384 -5.74 -17.19 -4.57
N VAL A 385 -4.89 -16.30 -4.04
CA VAL A 385 -5.04 -14.86 -4.22
C VAL A 385 -4.62 -14.42 -5.62
N ASP A 386 -3.58 -15.03 -6.18
CA ASP A 386 -3.12 -14.76 -7.54
C ASP A 386 -4.12 -15.29 -8.57
N GLU A 387 -4.67 -16.49 -8.35
CA GLU A 387 -5.74 -17.06 -9.16
C GLU A 387 -6.99 -16.17 -9.15
N ALA A 388 -7.44 -15.74 -7.97
CA ALA A 388 -8.58 -14.83 -7.84
C ALA A 388 -8.33 -13.46 -8.51
N SER A 389 -7.08 -12.97 -8.48
CA SER A 389 -6.70 -11.71 -9.13
C SER A 389 -6.75 -11.83 -10.66
N LEU A 390 -6.30 -12.96 -11.22
CA LEU A 390 -6.40 -13.26 -12.65
C LEU A 390 -7.85 -13.43 -13.09
N ALA A 391 -8.62 -14.24 -12.37
CA ALA A 391 -10.04 -14.46 -12.66
C ALA A 391 -10.82 -13.13 -12.62
N GLY A 392 -10.60 -12.31 -11.59
CA GLY A 392 -11.22 -10.98 -11.48
C GLY A 392 -10.80 -10.03 -12.60
N SER A 393 -9.52 -9.99 -12.96
CA SER A 393 -9.00 -9.15 -14.06
C SER A 393 -9.65 -9.50 -15.40
N ARG A 394 -9.86 -10.79 -15.67
CA ARG A 394 -10.50 -11.27 -16.90
C ARG A 394 -12.01 -11.07 -16.90
N ALA A 395 -12.67 -11.25 -15.76
CA ALA A 395 -14.09 -10.93 -15.61
C ALA A 395 -14.39 -9.43 -15.81
N LEU A 396 -13.40 -8.56 -15.62
CA LEU A 396 -13.46 -7.12 -15.89
C LEU A 396 -12.95 -6.74 -17.28
N GLU A 397 -12.54 -7.73 -18.07
CA GLU A 397 -12.01 -7.56 -19.42
C GLU A 397 -10.86 -6.54 -19.44
N LEU A 398 -9.92 -6.64 -18.49
CA LEU A 398 -8.73 -5.80 -18.53
C LEU A 398 -7.92 -6.08 -19.79
N ALA A 399 -7.50 -4.99 -20.45
CA ALA A 399 -6.66 -5.06 -21.63
C ALA A 399 -5.33 -5.81 -21.37
N PRO A 400 -4.72 -6.40 -22.40
CA PRO A 400 -3.40 -7.02 -22.30
C PRO A 400 -2.32 -6.06 -21.78
N TYR A 401 -1.27 -6.62 -21.18
CA TYR A 401 -0.08 -5.93 -20.70
C TYR A 401 0.47 -4.89 -21.69
N ASN A 402 0.56 -5.24 -22.98
CA ASN A 402 1.11 -4.38 -24.02
C ASN A 402 0.27 -3.13 -24.31
N ASP A 403 -1.04 -3.16 -24.05
CA ASP A 403 -1.91 -1.99 -24.20
C ASP A 403 -1.65 -0.98 -23.08
N TYR A 404 -1.45 -1.47 -21.85
CA TYR A 404 -1.04 -0.64 -20.73
C TYR A 404 0.38 -0.07 -20.90
N ARG A 405 1.31 -0.83 -21.52
CA ARG A 405 2.62 -0.26 -21.93
C ARG A 405 2.42 0.96 -22.81
N ALA A 406 1.63 0.84 -23.88
CA ALA A 406 1.39 1.93 -24.82
C ALA A 406 0.69 3.11 -24.13
N HIS A 407 -0.33 2.85 -23.30
CA HIS A 407 -1.03 3.86 -22.51
C HIS A 407 -0.08 4.62 -21.57
N CYS A 408 0.89 3.91 -20.99
CA CYS A 408 1.94 4.45 -20.13
C CYS A 408 3.18 4.97 -20.89
N ARG A 409 3.08 5.20 -22.21
CA ARG A 409 4.16 5.71 -23.09
C ARG A 409 5.42 4.84 -23.10
N PHE A 410 5.26 3.53 -22.96
CA PHE A 410 6.28 2.54 -23.27
C PHE A 410 6.03 1.96 -24.67
N PRO A 411 7.08 1.72 -25.47
CA PRO A 411 6.97 0.86 -26.64
C PRO A 411 6.37 -0.51 -26.26
N ARG A 412 5.51 -1.04 -27.12
CA ARG A 412 5.03 -2.43 -27.02
C ARG A 412 6.23 -3.39 -27.15
N VAL A 413 6.21 -4.47 -26.36
CA VAL A 413 7.16 -5.58 -26.55
C VAL A 413 6.72 -6.43 -27.76
N ARG A 414 7.67 -7.11 -28.40
CA ARG A 414 7.46 -7.97 -29.58
C ARG A 414 7.84 -9.44 -29.35
N GLU A 415 8.61 -9.71 -28.31
CA GLU A 415 9.09 -11.04 -27.92
C GLU A 415 9.18 -11.12 -26.39
N PHE A 416 9.06 -12.32 -25.81
CA PHE A 416 9.00 -12.51 -24.36
C PHE A 416 10.30 -12.10 -23.65
N GLU A 417 11.44 -12.20 -24.33
CA GLU A 417 12.76 -11.76 -23.85
C GLU A 417 12.82 -10.26 -23.59
N GLN A 418 11.92 -9.46 -24.17
CA GLN A 418 11.81 -8.03 -23.91
C GLN A 418 11.00 -7.72 -22.64
N ILE A 419 10.26 -8.71 -22.10
CA ILE A 419 9.61 -8.63 -20.79
C ILE A 419 10.65 -8.97 -19.72
N SER A 420 11.35 -10.10 -19.88
CA SER A 420 12.41 -10.55 -18.97
C SER A 420 13.52 -11.28 -19.70
N SER A 421 14.79 -11.00 -19.36
CA SER A 421 15.92 -11.80 -19.85
C SER A 421 16.12 -13.13 -19.12
N ASP A 422 15.39 -13.38 -18.03
CA ASP A 422 15.46 -14.67 -17.35
C ASP A 422 14.81 -15.76 -18.23
N PRO A 423 15.57 -16.77 -18.71
CA PRO A 423 15.03 -17.82 -19.55
C PRO A 423 13.90 -18.62 -18.89
N ARG A 424 13.86 -18.68 -17.55
CA ARG A 424 12.74 -19.30 -16.82
C ARG A 424 11.45 -18.52 -17.05
N VAL A 425 11.52 -17.20 -16.95
CA VAL A 425 10.36 -16.31 -17.13
C VAL A 425 9.95 -16.26 -18.60
N SER A 426 10.87 -15.94 -19.52
CA SER A 426 10.52 -15.83 -20.94
C SER A 426 10.10 -17.17 -21.54
N GLY A 427 10.70 -18.28 -21.09
CA GLY A 427 10.32 -19.65 -21.43
C GLY A 427 8.90 -19.98 -20.99
N ALA A 428 8.58 -19.80 -19.71
CA ALA A 428 7.25 -20.09 -19.19
C ALA A 428 6.15 -19.22 -19.82
N LEU A 429 6.43 -17.94 -20.10
CA LEU A 429 5.48 -17.10 -20.84
C LEU A 429 5.24 -17.59 -22.26
N ARG A 430 6.30 -18.04 -22.96
CA ARG A 430 6.19 -18.60 -24.31
C ARG A 430 5.40 -19.90 -24.35
N GLU A 431 5.54 -20.74 -23.33
CA GLU A 431 4.78 -21.99 -23.21
C GLU A 431 3.30 -21.72 -22.91
N LEU A 432 3.00 -20.65 -22.17
CA LEU A 432 1.65 -20.40 -21.68
C LEU A 432 0.81 -19.48 -22.58
N TYR A 433 1.42 -18.48 -23.22
CA TYR A 433 0.73 -17.47 -24.04
C TYR A 433 1.06 -17.60 -25.52
N ARG A 434 0.07 -17.35 -26.39
CA ARG A 434 0.26 -17.38 -27.86
C ARG A 434 1.29 -16.37 -28.35
N GLY A 435 1.36 -15.22 -27.68
CA GLY A 435 2.28 -14.13 -27.99
C GLY A 435 2.22 -13.02 -26.96
N VAL A 436 3.13 -12.06 -27.07
CA VAL A 436 3.28 -10.97 -26.09
C VAL A 436 2.07 -10.04 -25.98
N ASP A 437 1.25 -9.96 -27.03
CA ASP A 437 0.02 -9.15 -27.04
C ASP A 437 -1.15 -9.82 -26.30
N ASP A 438 -0.99 -11.07 -25.85
CA ASP A 438 -2.01 -11.81 -25.09
C ASP A 438 -1.72 -11.90 -23.59
N VAL A 439 -0.55 -11.44 -23.16
CA VAL A 439 -0.13 -11.51 -21.75
C VAL A 439 -1.09 -10.68 -20.89
N ASP A 440 -1.70 -11.32 -19.87
CA ASP A 440 -2.55 -10.62 -18.89
C ASP A 440 -1.77 -9.47 -18.24
N LEU A 441 -2.43 -8.34 -17.97
CA LEU A 441 -1.79 -7.21 -17.27
C LEU A 441 -1.10 -7.68 -15.98
N TYR A 442 -1.78 -8.47 -15.16
CA TYR A 442 -1.24 -8.95 -13.89
C TYR A 442 0.05 -9.77 -14.06
N VAL A 443 0.06 -10.71 -15.01
CA VAL A 443 1.27 -11.51 -15.30
C VAL A 443 2.39 -10.62 -15.82
N GLY A 444 2.11 -9.77 -16.80
CA GLY A 444 3.13 -8.90 -17.41
C GLY A 444 3.79 -7.94 -16.42
N LEU A 445 3.03 -7.42 -15.44
CA LEU A 445 3.54 -6.54 -14.39
C LEU A 445 4.58 -7.22 -13.48
N PHE A 446 4.40 -8.51 -13.19
CA PHE A 446 5.28 -9.28 -12.30
C PHE A 446 6.35 -10.05 -13.07
N ALA A 447 6.15 -10.27 -14.37
CA ALA A 447 7.16 -10.83 -15.26
C ALA A 447 8.21 -9.79 -15.67
N GLU A 448 7.84 -8.51 -15.76
CA GLU A 448 8.74 -7.46 -16.24
C GLU A 448 9.98 -7.32 -15.35
N GLU A 449 11.15 -7.26 -15.97
CA GLU A 449 12.40 -7.09 -15.24
C GLU A 449 12.55 -5.64 -14.70
N PRO A 450 13.02 -5.46 -13.45
CA PRO A 450 13.37 -4.16 -12.90
C PRO A 450 14.45 -3.44 -13.71
N GLY A 451 14.26 -2.13 -13.93
CA GLY A 451 15.19 -1.31 -14.71
C GLY A 451 16.54 -1.02 -14.03
N SER A 452 16.75 -1.44 -12.78
CA SER A 452 18.04 -1.36 -12.09
C SER A 452 18.10 -2.37 -10.93
N ALA A 453 19.32 -2.74 -10.52
CA ALA A 453 19.53 -3.64 -9.38
C ALA A 453 18.99 -3.10 -8.03
N ARG A 454 18.74 -1.78 -7.93
CA ARG A 454 18.17 -1.13 -6.74
C ARG A 454 16.68 -0.87 -6.82
N ALA A 455 16.05 -1.15 -7.97
CA ALA A 455 14.61 -1.00 -8.13
C ALA A 455 13.91 -2.21 -7.50
N ILE A 456 12.92 -1.93 -6.66
CA ILE A 456 12.08 -2.99 -6.07
C ILE A 456 10.84 -3.28 -6.92
N LEU A 457 10.51 -2.40 -7.86
CA LEU A 457 9.40 -2.52 -8.81
C LEU A 457 9.88 -2.48 -10.26
N PRO A 458 9.23 -3.22 -11.18
CA PRO A 458 9.43 -3.08 -12.62
C PRO A 458 8.95 -1.73 -13.20
N PRO A 459 9.42 -1.32 -14.39
CA PRO A 459 9.10 -0.02 -15.00
C PRO A 459 7.61 0.30 -15.16
N LEU A 460 6.80 -0.60 -15.74
CA LEU A 460 5.37 -0.36 -15.95
C LEU A 460 4.64 -0.27 -14.62
N LEU A 461 4.93 -1.21 -13.71
CA LEU A 461 4.38 -1.25 -12.37
C LEU A 461 4.65 0.07 -11.62
N THR A 462 5.91 0.52 -11.65
CA THR A 462 6.34 1.80 -11.05
C THR A 462 5.55 2.98 -11.62
N LYS A 463 5.32 3.02 -12.93
CA LYS A 463 4.66 4.16 -13.57
C LYS A 463 3.18 4.25 -13.20
N ILE A 464 2.45 3.12 -13.23
CA ILE A 464 1.04 3.07 -12.82
C ILE A 464 0.92 3.51 -11.35
N ILE A 465 1.73 2.94 -10.45
CA ILE A 465 1.73 3.32 -9.03
C ILE A 465 2.06 4.79 -8.83
N ALA A 466 3.07 5.34 -9.52
CA ALA A 466 3.45 6.74 -9.33
C ALA A 466 2.30 7.69 -9.68
N ILE A 467 1.56 7.42 -10.75
CA ILE A 467 0.42 8.22 -11.18
C ILE A 467 -0.69 8.15 -10.14
N ASP A 468 -1.07 6.94 -9.75
CA ASP A 468 -2.23 6.72 -8.91
C ASP A 468 -1.94 7.09 -7.44
N ALA A 469 -0.77 6.75 -6.91
CA ALA A 469 -0.40 7.06 -5.53
C ALA A 469 -0.24 8.57 -5.29
N PHE A 470 0.43 9.31 -6.19
CA PHE A 470 0.53 10.76 -6.02
C PHE A 470 -0.83 11.45 -6.21
N SER A 471 -1.58 11.08 -7.24
CA SER A 471 -2.90 11.67 -7.49
C SER A 471 -3.97 11.25 -6.49
N GLN A 472 -3.78 10.19 -5.72
CA GLN A 472 -4.68 9.80 -4.62
C GLN A 472 -4.27 10.46 -3.29
N ALA A 473 -2.98 10.46 -2.95
CA ALA A 473 -2.50 11.01 -1.69
C ALA A 473 -2.55 12.54 -1.65
N LEU A 474 -2.10 13.20 -2.71
CA LEU A 474 -1.88 14.65 -2.69
C LEU A 474 -3.16 15.47 -2.96
N THR A 475 -4.25 14.82 -3.36
CA THR A 475 -5.56 15.44 -3.53
C THR A 475 -6.45 15.25 -2.30
N ASN A 476 -5.94 14.65 -1.22
CA ASN A 476 -6.65 14.53 0.03
C ASN A 476 -7.05 15.93 0.55
N PRO A 477 -8.31 16.15 0.98
CA PRO A 477 -8.80 17.47 1.38
C PRO A 477 -8.01 18.08 2.56
N LEU A 478 -7.42 17.27 3.43
CA LEU A 478 -6.59 17.73 4.55
C LEU A 478 -5.29 18.42 4.10
N LEU A 479 -4.87 18.17 2.86
CA LEU A 479 -3.69 18.81 2.28
C LEU A 479 -4.03 20.09 1.50
N ALA A 480 -5.32 20.37 1.26
CA ALA A 480 -5.73 21.55 0.50
C ALA A 480 -5.18 22.85 1.14
N PRO A 481 -4.73 23.85 0.38
CA PRO A 481 -4.05 25.04 0.94
C PRO A 481 -4.84 25.83 1.99
N ARG A 482 -6.18 25.77 1.95
CA ARG A 482 -7.07 26.42 2.93
C ARG A 482 -7.32 25.59 4.19
N VAL A 483 -6.98 24.31 4.16
CA VAL A 483 -7.19 23.33 5.23
C VAL A 483 -5.87 22.99 5.92
N LEU A 484 -4.76 22.92 5.17
CA LEU A 484 -3.43 22.60 5.67
C LEU A 484 -2.84 23.74 6.54
N GLY A 485 -3.30 23.86 7.78
CA GLY A 485 -2.84 24.88 8.71
C GLY A 485 -3.31 24.69 10.16
N PRO A 486 -2.81 25.52 11.09
CA PRO A 486 -3.03 25.36 12.53
C PRO A 486 -4.50 25.48 12.96
N ALA A 487 -5.37 26.11 12.16
CA ALA A 487 -6.81 26.17 12.46
C ALA A 487 -7.48 24.78 12.37
N THR A 488 -6.98 23.90 11.50
CA THR A 488 -7.49 22.53 11.33
C THR A 488 -6.77 21.54 12.23
N PHE A 489 -5.46 21.68 12.39
CA PHE A 489 -4.63 20.69 13.08
C PHE A 489 -4.18 21.09 14.48
N SER A 490 -4.51 22.29 14.97
CA SER A 490 -3.86 22.97 16.11
C SER A 490 -2.36 23.29 15.87
N PRO A 491 -1.76 24.21 16.63
CA PRO A 491 -0.31 24.41 16.63
C PRO A 491 0.46 23.13 17.00
N THR A 492 -0.01 22.36 17.99
CA THR A 492 0.62 21.08 18.38
C THR A 492 0.56 20.05 17.27
N GLY A 493 -0.58 19.86 16.62
CA GLY A 493 -0.67 18.93 15.49
C GLY A 493 0.23 19.32 14.33
N MET A 494 0.34 20.61 14.01
CA MET A 494 1.31 21.09 13.01
C MET A 494 2.76 20.76 13.39
N ARG A 495 3.13 20.85 14.68
CA ARG A 495 4.45 20.43 15.16
C ARG A 495 4.66 18.92 15.05
N ILE A 496 3.67 18.11 15.41
CA ILE A 496 3.73 16.64 15.33
C ILE A 496 3.92 16.18 13.88
N ILE A 497 3.10 16.72 12.96
CA ILE A 497 3.21 16.43 11.52
C ILE A 497 4.56 16.90 10.99
N GLY A 498 4.99 18.12 11.31
CA GLY A 498 6.25 18.67 10.81
C GLY A 498 7.51 17.99 11.37
N GLY A 499 7.44 17.48 12.60
CA GLY A 499 8.57 16.86 13.31
C GLY A 499 8.75 15.37 13.04
N THR A 500 7.69 14.64 12.66
CA THR A 500 7.78 13.21 12.36
C THR A 500 8.39 12.99 10.98
N ARG A 501 9.42 12.15 10.86
CA ARG A 501 10.10 11.83 9.60
C ARG A 501 9.89 10.39 9.16
N THR A 502 9.81 9.48 10.13
CA THR A 502 9.75 8.03 9.86
C THR A 502 8.76 7.32 10.79
N VAL A 503 8.37 6.09 10.42
CA VAL A 503 7.65 5.16 11.29
C VAL A 503 8.41 4.92 12.59
N SER A 504 9.75 4.94 12.56
CA SER A 504 10.60 4.85 13.75
C SER A 504 10.28 5.93 14.78
N ASP A 505 10.10 7.19 14.33
CA ASP A 505 9.74 8.30 15.24
C ASP A 505 8.37 8.10 15.88
N VAL A 506 7.43 7.44 15.16
CA VAL A 506 6.09 7.12 15.68
C VAL A 506 6.19 5.99 16.70
N LEU A 507 6.94 4.93 16.40
CA LEU A 507 7.11 3.81 17.32
C LEU A 507 7.69 4.28 18.65
N HIS A 508 8.87 4.90 18.63
CA HIS A 508 9.64 5.20 19.85
C HIS A 508 8.93 6.15 20.82
N ARG A 509 8.02 7.00 20.35
CA ARG A 509 7.20 7.88 21.23
C ARG A 509 5.92 7.21 21.74
N ASN A 510 5.59 6.01 21.26
CA ASN A 510 4.39 5.25 21.59
C ASN A 510 4.69 3.88 22.24
N ILE A 511 5.94 3.64 22.66
CA ILE A 511 6.34 2.45 23.44
C ILE A 511 7.04 2.83 24.75
N PRO A 512 6.44 3.66 25.62
CA PRO A 512 7.08 4.04 26.89
C PRO A 512 7.45 2.85 27.78
N GLU A 513 6.79 1.70 27.59
CA GLU A 513 7.11 0.44 28.26
C GLU A 513 8.40 -0.24 27.76
N ASP A 514 8.89 0.10 26.57
CA ASP A 514 10.16 -0.39 25.99
C ASP A 514 11.01 0.79 25.49
N PRO A 515 11.70 1.51 26.39
CA PRO A 515 12.43 2.73 26.04
C PRO A 515 13.73 2.47 25.27
N ARG A 516 14.09 1.21 25.02
CA ARG A 516 15.32 0.86 24.29
C ARG A 516 15.21 1.33 22.84
N PRO A 517 16.28 1.91 22.27
CA PRO A 517 16.31 2.19 20.84
C PRO A 517 16.17 0.89 20.03
N ARG A 518 15.19 0.85 19.12
CA ARG A 518 14.91 -0.26 18.21
C ARG A 518 15.28 0.12 16.79
N PHE A 519 15.83 -0.82 16.02
CA PHE A 519 16.01 -0.61 14.59
C PHE A 519 14.68 -0.76 13.85
N VAL A 520 14.15 0.35 13.31
CA VAL A 520 12.89 0.35 12.57
C VAL A 520 13.13 0.89 11.17
N SER A 521 13.00 0.04 10.15
CA SER A 521 13.19 0.46 8.76
C SER A 521 12.48 -0.44 7.76
N MET A 522 11.91 0.19 6.73
CA MET A 522 11.49 -0.51 5.51
C MET A 522 12.68 -0.99 4.66
N THR A 523 13.89 -0.48 4.92
CA THR A 523 15.10 -0.81 4.17
C THR A 523 15.99 -1.75 4.97
N TRP A 524 16.35 -2.87 4.36
CA TRP A 524 17.17 -3.90 4.97
C TRP A 524 18.57 -3.36 5.29
N ARG A 525 19.12 -3.75 6.45
CA ARG A 525 20.38 -3.22 6.98
C ARG A 525 21.55 -3.33 6.01
N GLY A 526 21.66 -4.43 5.26
CA GLY A 526 22.70 -4.62 4.26
C GLY A 526 22.54 -3.78 2.98
N ALA A 527 21.44 -3.03 2.85
CA ALA A 527 21.15 -2.15 1.72
C ALA A 527 21.15 -0.64 2.06
N LEU A 528 21.41 -0.28 3.32
CA LEU A 528 21.45 1.11 3.81
C LEU A 528 22.68 1.89 3.32
#